data_AF-A0A970RZ67-F1
#
_entry.id   AF-A0A970RZ67-F1
#
_cell.length_a   1.000
_cell.length_b   1.000
_cell.length_c   1.000
_cell.angle_alpha   90.00
_cell.angle_beta   90.00
_cell.angle_gamma   90.00
#
_symmetry.space_group_name_H-M   'P 1'
#
loop_
_entity.id
_entity.type
_entity.pdbx_description
1 polymer ?
#
loop_
_entity_poly.entity_id
_entity_poly.type
_entity_poly.pdbx_seq_one_letter_code
_entity_poly.pdbx_strand_id
1 'polypeptide(L)' 'NQEDLHNLFLQLREEMNQTFVIVTHDPHLAGLSDRVITMRDGLIQAD' A
#
# COMPACT_ATOMS: atom_id res chain seq x y z
N ASN A 1 -8.15 -7.56 -12.87
CA ASN A 1 -7.42 -8.36 -11.86
C ASN A 1 -6.66 -7.54 -10.84
N GLN A 2 -5.66 -6.70 -11.21
CA GLN A 2 -4.87 -5.92 -10.22
C GLN A 2 -5.68 -4.77 -9.59
N GLU A 3 -6.55 -4.12 -10.37
CA GLU A 3 -7.53 -3.13 -9.88
C GLU A 3 -8.54 -3.73 -8.89
N ASP A 4 -9.03 -4.95 -9.14
CA ASP A 4 -10.02 -5.60 -8.28
C ASP A 4 -9.45 -5.89 -6.89
N LEU A 5 -8.17 -6.27 -6.84
CA LEU A 5 -7.44 -6.49 -5.59
C LEU A 5 -7.21 -5.16 -4.84
N HIS A 6 -6.96 -4.07 -5.57
CA HIS A 6 -6.86 -2.74 -5.00
C HIS A 6 -8.18 -2.27 -4.37
N ASN A 7 -9.30 -2.41 -5.11
CA ASN A 7 -10.63 -2.06 -4.62
C ASN A 7 -11.02 -2.89 -3.38
N LEU A 8 -10.63 -4.17 -3.35
CA LEU A 8 -10.85 -5.03 -2.19
C LEU A 8 -10.09 -4.52 -0.95
N PHE A 9 -8.83 -4.09 -1.09
CA PHE A 9 -8.07 -3.56 0.06
C PHE A 9 -8.66 -2.24 0.59
N LEU A 10 -9.18 -1.38 -0.28
CA LEU A 10 -9.87 -0.16 0.13
C LEU A 10 -11.15 -0.49 0.91
N GLN A 11 -11.97 -1.41 0.41
CA GLN A 11 -13.18 -1.86 1.11
C GLN A 11 -12.86 -2.47 2.48
N LEU A 12 -11.86 -3.34 2.56
CA LEU A 12 -11.44 -3.95 3.82
C LEU A 12 -10.89 -2.91 4.81
N ARG A 13 -10.18 -1.87 4.35
CA ARG A 13 -9.76 -0.75 5.18
C ARG A 13 -10.95 -0.02 5.78
N GLU A 14 -11.96 0.30 4.97
CA GLU A 14 -13.17 1.01 5.40
C GLU A 14 -14.01 0.16 6.37
N GLU A 15 -14.18 -1.13 6.10
CA GLU A 15 -15.02 -2.01 6.91
C GLU A 15 -14.37 -2.43 8.23
N MET A 16 -13.06 -2.72 8.21
CA MET A 16 -12.37 -3.25 9.40
C MET A 16 -11.78 -2.15 10.30
N ASN A 17 -11.71 -0.90 9.81
CA ASN A 17 -11.12 0.23 10.52
C ASN A 17 -9.71 -0.07 11.08
N GLN A 18 -8.95 -0.90 10.36
CA GLN A 18 -7.61 -1.37 10.72
C GLN A 18 -6.55 -0.73 9.83
N THR A 19 -5.33 -0.63 10.34
CA THR A 19 -4.19 -0.13 9.56
C THR A 19 -3.60 -1.25 8.71
N PHE A 20 -3.49 -1.02 7.40
CA PHE A 20 -2.91 -1.96 6.45
C PHE A 20 -1.49 -1.51 6.05
N VAL A 21 -0.57 -2.48 5.99
CA VAL A 21 0.77 -2.29 5.44
C VAL A 21 0.91 -3.21 4.24
N ILE A 22 1.16 -2.62 3.07
CA ILE A 22 1.29 -3.34 1.80
C ILE A 22 2.70 -3.12 1.26
N VAL A 23 3.36 -4.21 0.87
CA VAL A 23 4.68 -4.17 0.22
C VAL A 23 4.50 -4.46 -1.25
N THR A 24 4.95 -3.54 -2.10
CA THR A 24 4.83 -3.67 -3.56
C THR A 24 6.04 -3.07 -4.25
N HIS A 25 6.37 -3.61 -5.43
CA HIS A 25 7.31 -3.00 -6.36
C HIS A 25 6.62 -2.12 -7.42
N ASP A 26 5.29 -2.08 -7.41
CA ASP A 26 4.46 -1.26 -8.30
C ASP A 26 4.26 0.15 -7.70
N PRO A 27 4.85 1.21 -8.28
CA PRO A 27 4.73 2.58 -7.76
C PRO A 27 3.30 3.12 -7.85
N HIS A 28 2.50 2.63 -8.80
CA HIS A 28 1.11 3.05 -8.96
C HIS A 28 0.29 2.58 -7.75
N LEU A 29 0.46 1.33 -7.34
CA LEU A 29 -0.22 0.78 -6.16
C LEU A 29 0.25 1.47 -4.87
N ALA A 30 1.55 1.74 -4.75
CA ALA A 30 2.09 2.48 -3.60
C ALA A 30 1.46 3.88 -3.50
N GLY A 31 1.35 4.60 -4.62
CA GLY A 31 0.78 5.96 -4.67
C GLY A 31 -0.69 6.08 -4.28
N LEU A 32 -1.42 4.96 -4.16
CA LEU A 32 -2.81 4.94 -3.68
C LEU A 32 -2.91 4.86 -2.15
N SER A 33 -1.79 4.66 -1.46
CA SER A 33 -1.70 4.61 0.00
C SER A 33 -1.58 6.02 0.60
N ASP A 34 -2.05 6.22 1.83
CA ASP A 34 -1.93 7.53 2.49
C ASP A 34 -0.47 7.93 2.76
N ARG A 35 0.43 6.94 2.88
CA ARG A 35 1.88 7.11 3.06
C ARG A 35 2.65 6.07 2.24
N VAL A 36 3.80 6.46 1.72
CA VAL A 36 4.67 5.60 0.91
C VAL A 36 6.08 5.62 1.46
N ILE A 37 6.48 4.50 2.07
CA ILE A 37 7.86 4.33 2.57
C ILE A 37 8.67 3.59 1.52
N THR A 38 9.77 4.19 1.06
CA THR A 38 10.72 3.56 0.14
C THR A 38 11.85 2.93 0.95
N MET A 39 12.09 1.63 0.74
CA MET A 39 13.17 0.89 1.39
C MET A 39 14.17 0.38 0.35
N ARG A 40 15.47 0.43 0.68
CA ARG A 40 16.54 -0.15 -0.12
C ARG A 40 17.62 -0.70 0.80
N ASP A 41 18.10 -1.91 0.50
CA ASP A 41 19.18 -2.57 1.25
C ASP A 41 18.92 -2.61 2.78
N GLY A 42 17.65 -2.80 3.17
CA GLY A 42 17.20 -2.84 4.57
C GLY A 42 17.08 -1.47 5.26
N LEU A 43 17.27 -0.36 4.54
CA LEU A 43 17.20 1.00 5.06
C LEU A 43 16.02 1.77 4.46
N ILE A 44 15.36 2.60 5.28
CA ILE A 44 14.35 3.55 4.81
C ILE A 44 15.08 4.69 4.09
N GLN A 45 14.76 4.89 2.81
CA GLN A 45 15.32 5.96 2.00
C GLN A 45 14.41 7.20 1.94
N ALA A 46 13.09 7.00 2.00
CA ALA A 46 12.09 8.06 1.96
C ALA A 46 10.79 7.61 2.66
N ASP A 47 10.04 8.56 3.22
CA ASP A 47 8.72 8.40 3.87
C ASP A 47 7.82 9.59 3.49
#